data_AF-A0A1E4TUJ5-F1
#
_entry.id   AF-A0A1E4TUJ5-F1
#
_cell.length_a   1.000
_cell.length_b   1.000
_cell.length_c   1.000
_cell.angle_alpha   90.00
_cell.angle_beta   90.00
_cell.angle_gamma   90.00
#
_symmetry.space_group_name_H-M   'P 1'
#
loop_
_entity.id
_entity.type
_entity.pdbx_description
1 polymer ?
#
loop_
_entity_poly.entity_id
_entity_poly.type
_entity_poly.pdbx_seq_one_letter_code
_entity_poly.pdbx_strand_id
1 'polypeptide(L)'
;MQQYDEVSLDDLFVQLKQEISGTNKKTKNSEQQGITEFQKIQKSISNLPKLTASLTKNSKNEISPDAKKILKISDPIPITKKTIDSKTPKDAGDKWFNMPKHEVTPQLKRDLMVIQKRSVLDPKRHYKKEKWEIPKFFQIGTIVESKADFYSARLNKKNRGTSLVNEILNEGATNKYFKRKYNEIQNEKTSGKKNHYKKVKAMRSKK
;
A
#
# COMPACT_ATOMS: atom_id res chain seq x y z
N MET A 1 -92.08 47.19 29.06
CA MET A 1 -92.41 46.75 30.42
C MET A 1 -92.59 45.24 30.33
N GLN A 2 -91.63 44.39 30.63
CA GLN A 2 -90.80 44.35 31.83
C GLN A 2 -89.30 44.19 31.52
N GLN A 3 -88.51 44.79 32.40
CA GLN A 3 -87.06 44.79 32.45
C GLN A 3 -86.63 43.55 33.26
N TYR A 4 -85.77 42.70 32.70
CA TYR A 4 -85.13 41.61 33.42
C TYR A 4 -83.67 42.00 33.67
N ASP A 5 -83.32 42.13 34.95
CA ASP A 5 -81.98 42.44 35.42
C ASP A 5 -81.03 41.28 35.11
N GLU A 6 -79.88 41.57 34.51
CA GLU A 6 -78.84 40.58 34.24
C GLU A 6 -78.11 40.20 35.53
N VAL A 7 -78.30 38.95 35.96
CA VAL A 7 -77.47 38.34 37.01
C VAL A 7 -76.12 38.00 36.40
N SER A 8 -75.04 38.58 36.93
CA SER A 8 -73.67 38.33 36.45
C SER A 8 -73.27 36.86 36.64
N LEU A 9 -72.57 36.31 35.65
CA LEU A 9 -71.96 34.97 35.71
C LEU A 9 -71.06 34.80 36.96
N ASP A 10 -70.48 35.88 37.45
CA ASP A 10 -69.58 35.85 38.61
C ASP A 10 -70.32 35.53 39.92
N ASP A 11 -71.59 35.96 40.07
CA ASP A 11 -72.39 35.62 41.26
C ASP A 11 -72.76 34.14 41.29
N LEU A 12 -72.96 33.55 40.11
CA LEU A 12 -73.26 32.12 39.96
C LEU A 12 -72.05 31.25 40.32
N PHE A 13 -70.85 31.68 39.95
CA PHE A 13 -69.62 30.99 40.32
C PHE A 13 -69.28 31.10 41.82
N VAL A 14 -69.61 32.22 42.47
CA VAL A 14 -69.47 32.36 43.92
C VAL A 14 -70.40 31.40 44.67
N GLN A 15 -71.65 31.26 44.21
CA GLN A 15 -72.63 30.35 44.79
C GLN A 15 -72.22 28.87 44.66
N LEU A 16 -71.70 28.48 43.49
CA LEU A 16 -71.23 27.10 43.25
C LEU A 16 -70.03 26.73 44.14
N LYS A 17 -69.12 27.68 44.39
CA LYS A 17 -67.98 27.46 45.28
C LYS A 17 -68.39 27.27 46.74
N GLN A 18 -69.42 27.97 47.20
CA GLN A 18 -69.96 27.78 48.55
C GLN A 18 -70.61 26.40 48.72
N GLU A 19 -71.33 25.91 47.70
CA GLU A 19 -72.06 24.64 47.75
C GLU A 19 -71.13 23.40 47.79
N ILE A 20 -70.02 23.41 47.04
CA ILE A 20 -69.04 22.29 47.04
C ILE A 20 -68.29 22.19 48.38
N SER A 21 -68.08 23.31 49.08
CA SER A 21 -67.36 23.31 50.35
C SER A 21 -68.16 22.72 51.54
N GLY A 22 -69.49 22.62 51.42
CA GLY A 22 -70.39 22.24 52.52
C GLY A 22 -70.75 20.74 52.65
N THR A 23 -70.49 19.89 51.65
CA THR A 23 -71.16 18.58 51.50
C THR A 23 -70.28 17.33 51.64
N ASN A 24 -69.12 17.39 52.33
CA ASN A 24 -68.20 16.24 52.39
C ASN A 24 -67.96 15.69 53.82
N LYS A 25 -68.97 15.02 54.42
CA LYS A 25 -68.76 14.31 55.70
C LYS A 25 -69.59 13.05 56.03
N LYS A 26 -70.40 12.45 55.15
CA LYS A 26 -71.32 11.36 55.60
C LYS A 26 -71.46 10.04 54.82
N THR A 27 -70.68 9.73 53.79
CA THR A 27 -70.79 8.44 53.07
C THR A 27 -69.42 7.78 52.87
N LYS A 28 -68.96 6.95 53.82
CA LYS A 28 -67.68 6.20 53.71
C LYS A 28 -67.67 4.76 54.25
N ASN A 29 -68.72 4.25 54.88
CA ASN A 29 -68.58 3.02 55.71
C ASN A 29 -69.03 1.69 55.06
N SER A 30 -69.85 1.67 54.00
CA SER A 30 -70.33 0.42 53.39
C SER A 30 -69.46 -0.14 52.25
N GLU A 31 -68.68 0.69 51.55
CA GLU A 31 -67.77 0.24 50.48
C GLU A 31 -66.45 -0.36 51.01
N GLN A 32 -66.05 -0.04 52.25
CA GLN A 32 -64.78 -0.50 52.82
C GLN A 32 -64.76 -2.02 53.09
N GLN A 33 -65.89 -2.64 53.42
CA GLN A 33 -65.93 -4.07 53.76
C GLN A 33 -65.65 -4.95 52.53
N GLY A 34 -66.26 -4.65 51.37
CA GLY A 34 -66.00 -5.35 50.11
C GLY A 34 -64.55 -5.18 49.60
N ILE A 35 -63.94 -4.00 49.84
CA ILE A 35 -62.53 -3.74 49.49
C ILE A 35 -61.59 -4.59 50.37
N THR A 36 -61.91 -4.79 51.65
CA THR A 36 -61.08 -5.61 52.54
C THR A 36 -61.18 -7.11 52.26
N GLU A 37 -62.37 -7.60 51.89
CA GLU A 37 -62.56 -9.00 51.47
C GLU A 37 -61.85 -9.28 50.15
N PHE A 38 -61.97 -8.36 49.18
CA PHE A 38 -61.23 -8.45 47.92
C PHE A 38 -59.71 -8.47 48.16
N GLN A 39 -59.18 -7.61 49.04
CA GLN A 39 -57.76 -7.63 49.40
C GLN A 39 -57.32 -8.93 50.08
N LYS A 40 -58.18 -9.55 50.89
CA LYS A 40 -57.90 -10.88 51.48
C LYS A 40 -57.81 -11.96 50.40
N ILE A 41 -58.71 -11.94 49.43
CA ILE A 41 -58.70 -12.87 48.29
C ILE A 41 -57.46 -12.63 47.41
N GLN A 42 -57.09 -11.37 47.17
CA GLN A 42 -55.88 -11.05 46.41
C GLN A 42 -54.61 -11.57 47.10
N LYS A 43 -54.54 -11.47 48.43
CA LYS A 43 -53.44 -12.03 49.24
C LYS A 43 -53.43 -13.57 49.23
N SER A 44 -54.59 -14.23 49.24
CA SER A 44 -54.62 -15.69 49.18
C SER A 44 -54.18 -16.20 47.80
N ILE A 45 -54.60 -15.54 46.71
CA ILE A 45 -54.19 -15.88 45.33
C ILE A 45 -52.68 -15.71 45.13
N SER A 46 -52.07 -14.65 45.68
CA SER A 46 -50.62 -14.44 45.58
C SER A 46 -49.80 -15.52 46.29
N ASN A 47 -50.39 -16.16 47.31
CA ASN A 47 -49.71 -17.16 48.13
C ASN A 47 -49.89 -18.60 47.61
N LEU A 48 -50.63 -18.80 46.51
CA LEU A 48 -50.72 -20.11 45.87
C LEU A 48 -49.40 -20.49 45.16
N PRO A 49 -48.99 -21.76 45.21
CA PRO A 49 -47.79 -22.21 44.52
C PRO A 49 -47.95 -22.04 43.00
N LYS A 50 -47.00 -21.35 42.37
CA LYS A 50 -47.00 -21.11 40.93
C LYS A 50 -46.44 -22.32 40.20
N LEU A 51 -47.05 -22.69 39.07
CA LEU A 51 -46.50 -23.70 38.18
C LEU A 51 -45.20 -23.16 37.55
N THR A 52 -44.07 -23.82 37.82
CA THR A 52 -42.79 -23.46 37.19
C THR A 52 -42.46 -24.48 36.11
N ALA A 53 -42.51 -24.07 34.84
CA ALA A 53 -42.02 -24.89 33.73
C ALA A 53 -40.49 -24.71 33.63
N SER A 54 -39.73 -25.80 33.69
CA SER A 54 -38.27 -25.79 33.49
C SER A 54 -37.86 -25.33 32.08
N LEU A 55 -38.81 -25.32 31.13
CA LEU A 55 -38.58 -24.95 29.73
C LEU A 55 -38.29 -23.44 29.54
N THR A 56 -38.77 -22.55 30.42
CA THR A 56 -38.61 -21.09 30.26
C THR A 56 -37.39 -20.50 30.98
N LYS A 57 -36.69 -21.29 31.82
CA LYS A 57 -35.45 -20.84 32.47
C LYS A 57 -34.28 -20.68 31.49
N ASN A 58 -34.32 -21.37 30.34
CA ASN A 58 -33.26 -21.36 29.34
C ASN A 58 -33.38 -20.23 28.29
N SER A 59 -34.44 -19.42 28.31
CA SER A 59 -34.61 -18.34 27.31
C SER A 59 -33.97 -17.01 27.69
N LYS A 60 -33.44 -16.87 28.93
CA LYS A 60 -32.67 -15.70 29.38
C LYS A 60 -31.15 -15.93 29.37
N ASN A 61 -30.68 -16.88 28.56
CA ASN A 61 -29.27 -16.92 28.20
C ASN A 61 -29.03 -15.88 27.11
N GLU A 62 -28.66 -14.67 27.53
CA GLU A 62 -27.82 -13.77 26.75
C GLU A 62 -26.73 -14.60 26.07
N ILE A 63 -26.72 -14.59 24.73
CA ILE A 63 -25.73 -15.31 23.94
C ILE A 63 -24.38 -14.64 24.20
N SER A 64 -23.57 -15.22 25.08
CA SER A 64 -22.17 -14.82 25.27
C SER A 64 -21.47 -14.72 23.91
N PRO A 65 -20.71 -13.63 23.63
CA PRO A 65 -20.02 -13.42 22.35
C PRO A 65 -18.95 -14.46 22.04
N ASP A 66 -18.60 -15.33 23.00
CA ASP A 66 -17.54 -16.32 22.85
C ASP A 66 -18.01 -17.62 22.15
N ALA A 67 -19.32 -17.85 22.03
CA ALA A 67 -19.86 -19.10 21.49
C ALA A 67 -20.06 -19.12 19.96
N LYS A 68 -19.77 -18.02 19.24
CA LYS A 68 -19.88 -17.95 17.76
C LYS A 68 -18.54 -17.65 17.08
N LYS A 69 -17.45 -18.34 17.43
CA LYS A 69 -16.30 -18.46 16.53
C LYS A 69 -16.58 -19.58 15.52
N ILE A 70 -17.00 -19.22 14.31
CA ILE A 70 -17.02 -20.12 13.16
C ILE A 70 -15.56 -20.51 12.89
N LEU A 71 -15.17 -21.72 13.26
CA LEU A 71 -13.86 -22.26 12.90
C LEU A 71 -13.87 -22.50 11.38
N LYS A 72 -13.24 -21.62 10.61
CA LYS A 72 -12.92 -21.91 9.22
C LYS A 72 -11.84 -23.01 9.20
N ILE A 73 -12.27 -24.27 9.08
CA ILE A 73 -11.37 -25.39 8.81
C ILE A 73 -10.95 -25.24 7.36
N SER A 74 -9.82 -24.57 7.13
CA SER A 74 -9.12 -24.64 5.87
C SER A 74 -8.15 -25.82 5.96
N ASP A 75 -8.48 -26.93 5.31
CA ASP A 75 -7.47 -27.95 5.03
C ASP A 75 -6.58 -27.39 3.90
N PRO A 76 -5.33 -26.97 4.18
CA PRO A 76 -4.47 -26.50 3.12
C PRO A 76 -3.98 -27.73 2.38
N ILE A 77 -4.71 -28.16 1.35
CA ILE A 77 -4.07 -28.91 0.27
C ILE A 77 -2.95 -27.99 -0.20
N PRO A 78 -1.67 -28.34 -0.07
CA PRO A 78 -0.60 -27.49 -0.53
C PRO A 78 -0.64 -27.54 -2.04
N ILE A 79 -1.43 -26.64 -2.64
CA ILE A 79 -1.32 -26.31 -4.05
C ILE A 79 0.09 -25.74 -4.15
N THR A 80 1.06 -26.55 -4.54
CA THR A 80 2.41 -26.12 -4.89
C THR A 80 2.30 -25.36 -6.21
N LYS A 81 1.60 -24.23 -6.18
CA LYS A 81 1.81 -23.16 -7.14
C LYS A 81 3.30 -22.90 -7.01
N LYS A 82 4.07 -23.31 -8.02
CA LYS A 82 5.48 -22.92 -8.16
C LYS A 82 5.47 -21.41 -8.04
N THR A 83 5.77 -20.90 -6.85
CA THR A 83 5.82 -19.48 -6.56
C THR A 83 7.02 -19.00 -7.33
N ILE A 84 6.80 -18.56 -8.58
CA ILE A 84 7.75 -17.76 -9.33
C ILE A 84 8.15 -16.66 -8.35
N ASP A 85 9.39 -16.71 -7.90
CA ASP A 85 9.83 -16.14 -6.63
C ASP A 85 9.32 -14.72 -6.40
N SER A 86 8.26 -14.58 -5.59
CA SER A 86 7.72 -13.29 -5.14
C SER A 86 8.71 -12.49 -4.30
N LYS A 87 9.91 -13.04 -4.05
CA LYS A 87 10.99 -12.43 -3.29
C LYS A 87 11.74 -11.35 -4.07
N THR A 88 11.73 -11.36 -5.41
CA THR A 88 12.42 -10.30 -6.17
C THR A 88 11.43 -9.24 -6.65
N PRO A 89 11.60 -7.97 -6.24
CA PRO A 89 10.76 -6.88 -6.76
C PRO A 89 10.91 -6.79 -8.28
N LYS A 90 9.78 -6.77 -8.98
CA LYS A 90 9.70 -6.67 -10.45
C LYS A 90 10.02 -5.25 -10.93
N ASP A 91 9.71 -4.27 -10.09
CA ASP A 91 9.88 -2.85 -10.31
C ASP A 91 10.51 -2.17 -9.09
N ALA A 92 10.97 -0.93 -9.28
CA ALA A 92 11.55 -0.10 -8.23
C ALA A 92 10.51 0.48 -7.25
N GLY A 93 9.21 0.23 -7.51
CA GLY A 93 8.06 0.70 -6.74
C GLY A 93 7.56 2.10 -7.14
N ASP A 94 6.41 2.48 -6.57
CA ASP A 94 5.67 3.70 -6.94
C ASP A 94 6.45 5.00 -6.68
N LYS A 95 7.32 5.01 -5.65
CA LYS A 95 8.21 6.15 -5.34
C LYS A 95 9.16 6.50 -6.49
N TRP A 96 9.41 5.53 -7.38
CA TRP A 96 10.26 5.69 -8.55
C TRP A 96 9.54 5.22 -9.82
N PHE A 97 8.29 5.67 -9.96
CA PHE A 97 7.46 5.51 -11.16
C PHE A 97 7.49 4.09 -11.76
N ASN A 98 7.54 3.07 -10.88
CA ASN A 98 7.51 1.67 -11.27
C ASN A 98 8.59 1.29 -12.30
N MET A 99 9.81 1.83 -12.15
CA MET A 99 10.92 1.50 -13.05
C MET A 99 11.13 -0.02 -13.11
N PRO A 100 11.08 -0.64 -14.31
CA PRO A 100 11.13 -2.09 -14.47
C PRO A 100 12.54 -2.63 -14.25
N LYS A 101 12.62 -3.86 -13.77
CA LYS A 101 13.85 -4.64 -13.74
C LYS A 101 14.13 -5.23 -15.12
N HIS A 102 15.25 -4.86 -15.73
CA HIS A 102 15.70 -5.46 -16.99
C HIS A 102 16.60 -6.67 -16.77
N GLU A 103 16.45 -7.69 -17.61
CA GLU A 103 17.41 -8.78 -17.70
C GLU A 103 18.66 -8.31 -18.45
N VAL A 104 19.83 -8.64 -17.91
CA VAL A 104 21.11 -8.18 -18.48
C VAL A 104 21.50 -9.08 -19.65
N THR A 105 21.04 -8.72 -20.85
CA THR A 105 21.46 -9.39 -22.09
C THR A 105 22.96 -9.14 -22.37
N PRO A 106 23.64 -9.99 -23.15
CA PRO A 106 25.06 -9.78 -23.45
C PRO A 106 25.36 -8.45 -24.15
N GLN A 107 24.46 -7.96 -25.00
CA GLN A 107 24.60 -6.65 -25.64
C GLN A 107 24.55 -5.53 -24.61
N LEU A 108 23.53 -5.56 -23.76
CA LEU A 108 23.32 -4.58 -22.71
C LEU A 108 24.46 -4.57 -21.70
N LYS A 109 24.99 -5.75 -21.36
CA LYS A 109 26.18 -5.86 -20.52
C LYS A 109 27.36 -5.07 -21.09
N ARG A 110 27.58 -5.11 -22.41
CA ARG A 110 28.67 -4.35 -23.05
C ARG A 110 28.44 -2.84 -22.91
N ASP A 111 27.22 -2.38 -23.16
CA ASP A 111 26.87 -0.97 -23.03
C ASP A 111 27.05 -0.46 -21.58
N LEU A 112 26.61 -1.26 -20.60
CA LEU A 112 26.80 -0.94 -19.18
C LEU A 112 28.30 -0.93 -18.81
N MET A 113 29.10 -1.86 -19.34
CA MET A 113 30.55 -1.85 -19.12
C MET A 113 31.22 -0.61 -19.73
N VAL A 114 30.74 -0.12 -20.87
CA VAL A 114 31.21 1.14 -21.46
C VAL A 114 30.92 2.32 -20.53
N ILE A 115 29.70 2.41 -19.99
CA ILE A 115 29.32 3.45 -19.01
C ILE A 115 30.23 3.37 -17.77
N GLN A 116 30.46 2.15 -17.26
CA GLN A 116 31.34 1.92 -16.13
C GLN A 116 32.77 2.41 -16.39
N LYS A 117 33.26 2.25 -17.62
CA LYS A 117 34.62 2.62 -18.04
C LYS A 117 34.66 3.94 -18.81
N ARG A 118 33.64 4.80 -18.67
CA ARG A 118 33.52 6.07 -19.40
C ARG A 118 34.75 6.97 -19.32
N SER A 119 35.52 6.88 -18.23
CA SER A 119 36.76 7.65 -18.02
C SER A 119 37.91 7.29 -18.95
N VAL A 120 37.88 6.13 -19.59
CA VAL A 120 38.97 5.64 -20.47
C VAL A 120 38.65 5.89 -21.94
N LEU A 121 37.41 6.24 -22.27
CA LEU A 121 36.94 6.35 -23.65
C LEU A 121 37.61 7.52 -24.39
N ASP A 122 37.60 8.70 -23.77
CA ASP A 122 38.15 9.92 -24.35
C ASP A 122 39.26 10.46 -23.42
N PRO A 123 40.51 10.59 -23.90
CA PRO A 123 41.63 11.10 -23.10
C PRO A 123 41.44 12.56 -22.65
N LYS A 124 40.51 13.32 -23.26
CA LYS A 124 40.23 14.72 -22.91
C LYS A 124 39.09 14.86 -21.92
N ARG A 125 38.29 13.81 -21.70
CA ARG A 125 37.13 13.85 -20.79
C ARG A 125 37.45 13.17 -19.48
N HIS A 126 37.63 13.98 -18.45
CA HIS A 126 37.85 13.50 -17.09
C HIS A 126 36.54 13.60 -16.29
N TYR A 127 36.00 12.45 -15.90
CA TYR A 127 34.80 12.37 -15.05
C TYR A 127 35.17 12.36 -13.57
N LYS A 128 34.23 12.77 -12.72
CA LYS A 128 34.33 12.57 -11.27
C LYS A 128 34.50 11.09 -10.97
N LYS A 129 35.44 10.77 -10.05
CA LYS A 129 35.69 9.40 -9.62
C LYS A 129 34.48 8.88 -8.84
N GLU A 130 33.88 7.82 -9.36
CA GLU A 130 32.70 7.17 -8.79
C GLU A 130 32.84 5.66 -8.99
N LYS A 131 32.44 4.88 -7.98
CA LYS A 131 32.35 3.42 -8.10
C LYS A 131 31.00 3.06 -8.70
N TRP A 132 30.91 3.17 -10.02
CA TRP A 132 29.67 2.82 -10.73
C TRP A 132 29.56 1.30 -10.86
N GLU A 133 28.49 0.77 -10.27
CA GLU A 133 28.07 -0.63 -10.38
C GLU A 133 26.79 -0.70 -11.20
N ILE A 134 26.53 -1.86 -11.82
CA ILE A 134 25.33 -2.04 -12.64
C ILE A 134 24.11 -1.97 -11.72
N PRO A 135 23.21 -0.99 -11.89
CA PRO A 135 22.02 -0.87 -11.07
C PRO A 135 21.06 -2.04 -11.31
N LYS A 136 20.27 -2.39 -10.29
CA LYS A 136 19.27 -3.46 -10.38
C LYS A 136 18.09 -3.08 -11.28
N PHE A 137 17.66 -1.83 -11.23
CA PHE A 137 16.57 -1.29 -12.03
C PHE A 137 17.12 -0.19 -12.92
N PHE A 138 16.86 -0.28 -14.22
CA PHE A 138 17.27 0.71 -15.19
C PHE A 138 16.44 0.57 -16.46
N GLN A 139 16.45 1.63 -17.26
CA GLN A 139 15.85 1.67 -18.58
C GLN A 139 16.86 2.27 -19.56
N ILE A 140 16.74 1.88 -20.82
CA ILE A 140 17.52 2.43 -21.91
C ILE A 140 16.58 3.32 -22.72
N GLY A 141 16.98 4.57 -22.92
CA GLY A 141 16.22 5.53 -23.71
C GLY A 141 17.07 6.07 -24.86
N THR A 142 16.40 6.63 -25.86
CA THR A 142 17.03 7.41 -26.92
C THR A 142 16.71 8.89 -26.70
N ILE A 143 17.70 9.76 -26.87
CA ILE A 143 17.50 11.20 -26.74
C ILE A 143 16.67 11.69 -27.93
N VAL A 144 15.56 12.35 -27.67
CA VAL A 144 14.74 13.02 -28.69
C VAL A 144 15.23 14.45 -28.83
N GLU A 145 15.92 14.73 -29.92
CA GLU A 145 16.48 16.05 -30.22
C GLU A 145 15.38 17.09 -30.47
N SER A 146 15.62 18.33 -30.06
CA SER A 146 14.71 19.45 -30.37
C SER A 146 14.79 19.80 -31.85
N LYS A 147 13.65 20.17 -32.46
CA LYS A 147 13.59 20.66 -33.85
C LYS A 147 14.32 22.00 -34.03
N ALA A 148 14.57 22.74 -32.95
CA ALA A 148 15.20 24.07 -33.00
C ALA A 148 16.73 24.02 -33.18
N ASP A 149 17.39 22.94 -32.76
CA ASP A 149 18.86 22.82 -32.83
C ASP A 149 19.26 21.75 -33.85
N PHE A 150 19.38 22.14 -35.12
CA PHE A 150 19.59 21.21 -36.23
C PHE A 150 21.05 20.83 -36.46
N TYR A 151 22.01 21.74 -36.20
CA TYR A 151 23.39 21.58 -36.65
C TYR A 151 24.37 21.19 -35.53
N SER A 152 24.09 21.51 -34.26
CA SER A 152 25.02 21.27 -33.16
C SER A 152 24.76 19.95 -32.43
N ALA A 153 23.54 19.78 -31.91
CA ALA A 153 23.23 18.66 -31.02
C ALA A 153 22.80 17.38 -31.76
N ARG A 154 22.44 17.51 -33.04
CA ARG A 154 21.76 16.44 -33.79
C ARG A 154 22.71 15.48 -34.47
N LEU A 155 22.47 14.18 -34.29
CA LEU A 155 23.16 13.13 -35.02
C LEU A 155 22.43 12.78 -36.33
N ASN A 156 23.19 12.72 -37.43
CA ASN A 156 22.70 12.22 -38.71
C ASN A 156 22.33 10.73 -38.62
N LYS A 157 21.36 10.28 -39.42
CA LYS A 157 20.86 8.88 -39.42
C LYS A 157 21.96 7.82 -39.52
N LYS A 158 23.00 8.09 -40.33
CA LYS A 158 24.16 7.19 -40.51
C LYS A 158 25.05 7.03 -39.27
N ASN A 159 25.07 8.04 -38.41
CA ASN A 159 25.88 8.03 -37.19
C ASN A 159 25.11 7.46 -35.99
N ARG A 160 23.77 7.35 -36.10
CA ARG A 160 22.93 6.76 -35.05
C ARG A 160 23.14 5.26 -35.02
N GLY A 161 23.54 4.75 -33.87
CA GLY A 161 23.71 3.33 -33.62
C GLY A 161 22.47 2.72 -32.99
N THR A 162 22.38 1.40 -33.04
CA THR A 162 21.35 0.66 -32.29
C THR A 162 21.68 0.55 -30.79
N SER A 163 22.94 0.78 -30.42
CA SER A 163 23.48 0.60 -29.07
C SER A 163 24.69 1.53 -28.88
N LEU A 164 24.97 1.88 -27.63
CA LEU A 164 26.02 2.83 -27.27
C LEU A 164 27.40 2.39 -27.78
N VAL A 165 27.73 1.10 -27.65
CA VAL A 165 29.00 0.56 -28.16
C VAL A 165 29.11 0.74 -29.68
N ASN A 166 28.02 0.53 -30.42
CA ASN A 166 28.03 0.66 -31.88
C ASN A 166 28.30 2.11 -32.31
N GLU A 167 27.77 3.10 -31.60
CA GLU A 167 28.03 4.52 -31.88
C GLU A 167 29.51 4.86 -31.67
N ILE A 168 30.12 4.38 -30.59
CA ILE A 168 31.53 4.59 -30.29
C ILE A 168 32.41 3.94 -31.35
N LEU A 169 32.08 2.71 -31.79
CA LEU A 169 32.84 2.00 -32.82
C LEU A 169 32.71 2.65 -34.20
N ASN A 170 31.63 3.37 -34.47
CA ASN A 170 31.48 4.13 -35.72
C ASN A 170 32.34 5.39 -35.74
N GLU A 171 32.85 5.84 -34.59
CA GLU A 171 33.71 7.03 -34.49
C GLU A 171 35.18 6.70 -34.81
N GLY A 172 35.66 7.20 -35.96
CA GLY A 172 37.03 6.92 -36.43
C GLY A 172 38.13 7.46 -35.51
N ALA A 173 37.92 8.60 -34.86
CA ALA A 173 38.91 9.22 -33.97
C ALA A 173 39.19 8.36 -32.74
N THR A 174 38.12 7.87 -32.12
CA THR A 174 38.15 7.02 -30.93
C THR A 174 38.82 5.67 -31.22
N ASN A 175 38.49 5.05 -32.37
CA ASN A 175 39.16 3.82 -32.81
C ASN A 175 40.67 3.98 -33.00
N LYS A 176 41.11 5.10 -33.60
CA LYS A 176 42.54 5.39 -33.78
C LYS A 176 43.26 5.50 -32.44
N TYR A 177 42.65 6.19 -31.47
CA TYR A 177 43.18 6.31 -30.12
C TYR A 177 43.27 4.95 -29.42
N PHE A 178 42.18 4.16 -29.42
CA PHE A 178 42.18 2.83 -28.80
C PHE A 178 43.21 1.90 -29.42
N LYS A 179 43.31 1.84 -30.75
CA LYS A 179 44.31 1.01 -31.43
C LYS A 179 45.74 1.41 -31.03
N ARG A 180 46.04 2.71 -31.04
CA ARG A 180 47.35 3.23 -30.63
C ARG A 180 47.67 2.86 -29.18
N LYS A 181 46.76 3.17 -28.24
CA LYS A 181 47.01 2.96 -26.82
C LYS A 181 47.01 1.47 -26.44
N TYR A 182 46.19 0.65 -27.11
CA TYR A 182 46.23 -0.80 -26.97
C TYR A 182 47.60 -1.36 -27.36
N ASN A 183 48.13 -0.99 -28.52
CA ASN A 183 49.44 -1.46 -28.97
C ASN A 183 50.57 -1.02 -28.02
N GLU A 184 50.51 0.22 -27.53
CA GLU A 184 51.45 0.74 -26.53
C GLU A 184 51.43 -0.13 -25.26
N ILE A 185 50.23 -0.39 -24.72
CA ILE A 185 50.04 -1.25 -23.53
C ILE A 185 50.49 -2.69 -23.81
N GLN A 186 50.22 -3.24 -24.99
CA GLN A 186 50.64 -4.60 -25.34
C GLN A 186 52.17 -4.71 -25.44
N ASN A 187 52.83 -3.71 -26.03
CA ASN A 187 54.29 -3.65 -26.12
C ASN A 187 54.91 -3.56 -24.72
N GLU A 188 54.39 -2.68 -23.87
CA GLU A 188 54.82 -2.54 -22.48
C GLU A 188 54.62 -3.85 -21.71
N LYS A 189 53.42 -4.44 -21.78
CA LYS A 189 53.10 -5.70 -21.11
C LYS A 189 53.85 -6.90 -21.66
N THR A 190 54.32 -6.88 -22.89
CA THR A 190 55.06 -7.99 -23.52
C THR A 190 56.57 -7.85 -23.35
N SER A 191 57.04 -6.63 -23.05
CA SER A 191 58.44 -6.35 -22.78
C SER A 191 58.99 -7.26 -21.67
N GLY A 192 60.21 -7.76 -21.84
CA GLY A 192 60.90 -8.62 -20.86
C GLY A 192 60.32 -10.03 -20.64
N LYS A 193 59.19 -10.38 -21.27
CA LYS A 193 58.56 -11.70 -21.09
C LYS A 193 59.25 -12.81 -21.90
N LYS A 194 58.57 -13.95 -22.04
CA LYS A 194 59.04 -15.16 -22.73
C LYS A 194 59.65 -14.89 -24.09
N ASN A 195 59.07 -14.00 -24.90
CA ASN A 195 59.59 -13.69 -26.23
C ASN A 195 60.96 -13.01 -26.18
N HIS A 196 61.18 -12.12 -25.20
CA HIS A 196 62.50 -11.52 -24.96
C HIS A 196 63.52 -12.59 -24.54
N TYR A 197 63.16 -13.44 -23.57
CA TYR A 197 64.03 -14.52 -23.12
C TYR A 197 64.42 -15.50 -24.23
N LYS A 198 63.45 -15.90 -25.07
CA LYS A 198 63.69 -16.76 -26.25
C LYS A 198 64.67 -16.11 -27.23
N LYS A 199 64.52 -14.81 -27.51
CA LYS A 199 65.46 -14.06 -28.37
C LYS A 199 66.88 -14.05 -27.80
N VAL A 200 67.02 -13.78 -26.50
CA VAL A 200 68.33 -13.81 -25.82
C VAL A 200 68.96 -15.20 -25.88
N LYS A 201 68.19 -16.26 -25.63
CA LYS A 201 68.69 -17.65 -25.75
C LYS A 201 69.13 -17.97 -27.18
N ALA A 202 68.35 -17.61 -28.19
CA ALA A 202 68.70 -17.82 -29.59
C ALA A 202 69.97 -17.05 -30.00
N MET A 203 70.17 -15.84 -29.48
CA MET A 203 71.42 -15.09 -29.69
C MET A 203 72.62 -15.77 -29.05
N ARG A 204 72.44 -16.37 -27.86
CA ARG A 204 73.51 -17.12 -27.17
C ARG A 204 73.88 -18.43 -27.89
N SER A 205 72.92 -19.14 -28.46
CA SER A 205 73.16 -20.41 -29.16
C SER A 205 73.67 -20.24 -30.59
N LYS A 206 73.61 -19.02 -31.15
CA LYS A 206 74.08 -18.71 -32.51
C LYS A 206 75.58 -18.36 -32.55
N LYS A 207 76.22 -18.24 -31.39
CA LYS A 207 77.67 -18.09 -31.24
C LYS A 207 78.28 -19.47 -31.08
#